data_AF-A0A1F9CTB7-F1
#
_entry.id   AF-A0A1F9CTB7-F1
#
_cell.length_a   1.000
_cell.length_b   1.000
_cell.length_c   1.000
_cell.angle_alpha   90.00
_cell.angle_beta   90.00
_cell.angle_gamma   90.00
#
_symmetry.space_group_name_H-M   'P 1'
#
loop_
_entity.id
_entity.type
_entity.pdbx_description
1 polymer ?
#
loop_
_entity_poly.entity_id
_entity_poly.type
_entity_poly.pdbx_seq_one_letter_code
_entity_poly.pdbx_strand_id
1 'polypeptide(L)'
;MLVKRSHSFKIFLPAIALFFCLAVPAVLRAADTGADIDDILTAAESAFQNMATRDYAALWGGLTAETRRNVVKSVGKALGKAGRDDTEEQIRTDFEKGGEIAREYWGAYLSQFDPTMVLKESRWTMGEIKKDRAEIAIRYKKSEHDAILKMFREGGAWKVGLDETFSTRQEK
;
A
#
# COMPACT_ATOMS: atom_id res chain seq x y z
N MET A 1 -14.48 -51.83 -44.66
CA MET A 1 -14.76 -52.78 -43.56
C MET A 1 -13.42 -53.36 -43.10
N LEU A 2 -13.25 -53.53 -41.79
CA LEU A 2 -12.10 -54.09 -41.05
C LEU A 2 -10.81 -53.26 -40.84
N VAL A 3 -10.83 -52.64 -39.66
CA VAL A 3 -9.72 -52.32 -38.75
C VAL A 3 -8.81 -53.54 -38.50
N LYS A 4 -7.47 -53.34 -38.50
CA LYS A 4 -6.61 -53.87 -37.42
C LYS A 4 -5.25 -53.15 -37.33
N ARG A 5 -5.06 -52.39 -36.26
CA ARG A 5 -3.78 -51.96 -35.66
C ARG A 5 -3.05 -53.16 -35.05
N SER A 6 -1.71 -53.14 -35.06
CA SER A 6 -0.81 -53.46 -33.93
C SER A 6 0.63 -53.53 -34.44
N HIS A 7 1.47 -52.50 -34.27
CA HIS A 7 2.39 -52.26 -33.15
C HIS A 7 3.36 -53.41 -32.81
N SER A 8 4.65 -53.16 -33.06
CA SER A 8 5.77 -53.44 -32.13
C SER A 8 7.07 -52.90 -32.72
N PHE A 9 7.38 -51.61 -32.51
CA PHE A 9 8.72 -51.09 -32.83
C PHE A 9 9.56 -51.14 -31.55
N LYS A 10 10.56 -52.03 -31.58
CA LYS A 10 11.47 -52.30 -30.47
C LYS A 10 12.50 -51.18 -30.38
N ILE A 11 12.68 -50.74 -29.14
CA ILE A 11 13.71 -49.86 -28.58
C ILE A 11 15.10 -50.28 -29.05
N PHE A 12 15.96 -49.32 -29.43
CA PHE A 12 17.39 -49.33 -29.06
C PHE A 12 18.00 -47.92 -29.19
N LEU A 13 18.40 -47.38 -28.04
CA LEU A 13 19.22 -46.17 -27.86
C LEU A 13 20.68 -46.48 -28.30
N PRO A 14 21.50 -45.46 -28.68
CA PRO A 14 22.28 -44.82 -27.62
C PRO A 14 22.52 -43.31 -27.78
N ALA A 15 22.43 -42.64 -26.63
CA ALA A 15 23.35 -41.63 -26.10
C ALA A 15 23.94 -40.57 -27.05
N ILE A 16 23.35 -39.37 -27.03
CA ILE A 16 24.12 -38.12 -27.11
C ILE A 16 23.65 -37.23 -25.96
N ALA A 17 24.52 -37.10 -24.97
CA ALA A 17 24.40 -36.14 -23.88
C ALA A 17 24.60 -34.73 -24.45
N LEU A 18 23.52 -33.94 -24.49
CA LEU A 18 23.62 -32.50 -24.68
C LEU A 18 23.06 -31.81 -23.42
N PHE A 19 23.94 -31.70 -22.43
CA PHE A 19 23.73 -30.90 -21.24
C PHE A 19 23.83 -29.42 -21.64
N PHE A 20 22.78 -28.87 -22.27
CA PHE A 20 22.62 -27.44 -22.42
C PHE A 20 22.15 -26.87 -21.08
N CYS A 21 23.13 -26.63 -20.21
CA CYS A 21 22.98 -25.83 -19.02
C CYS A 21 22.64 -24.40 -19.48
N LEU A 22 21.37 -24.12 -19.75
CA LEU A 22 20.85 -22.77 -19.75
C LEU A 22 20.95 -22.29 -18.30
N ALA A 23 22.12 -21.76 -17.97
CA ALA A 23 22.30 -20.85 -16.85
C ALA A 23 21.36 -19.68 -17.09
N VAL A 24 20.13 -19.79 -16.58
CA VAL A 24 19.35 -18.61 -16.24
C VAL A 24 20.24 -17.88 -15.24
N PRO A 25 20.74 -16.67 -15.53
CA PRO A 25 21.30 -15.88 -14.46
C PRO A 25 20.17 -15.69 -13.47
N ALA A 26 20.27 -16.35 -12.32
CA ALA A 26 19.54 -15.93 -11.14
C ALA A 26 20.03 -14.52 -10.89
N VAL A 27 19.33 -13.53 -11.46
CA VAL A 27 19.45 -12.15 -11.04
C VAL A 27 18.88 -12.15 -9.63
N LEU A 28 19.70 -12.56 -8.67
CA LEU A 28 19.59 -12.07 -7.30
C LEU A 28 19.80 -10.56 -7.45
N ARG A 29 18.71 -9.83 -7.71
CA ARG A 29 18.66 -8.44 -7.29
C ARG A 29 18.76 -8.51 -5.78
N ALA A 30 19.97 -8.31 -5.25
CA ALA A 30 20.09 -7.70 -3.94
C ALA A 30 19.18 -6.47 -4.01
N ALA A 31 18.06 -6.50 -3.29
CA ALA A 31 17.26 -5.31 -3.11
C ALA A 31 18.23 -4.28 -2.55
N ASP A 32 18.44 -3.20 -3.30
CA ASP A 32 19.22 -2.08 -2.79
C ASP A 32 18.38 -1.50 -1.66
N THR A 33 18.71 -1.88 -0.44
CA THR A 33 17.96 -1.50 0.75
C THR A 33 17.97 0.02 0.93
N GLY A 34 18.96 0.72 0.38
CA GLY A 34 18.97 2.19 0.32
C GLY A 34 17.87 2.74 -0.58
N ALA A 35 17.72 2.20 -1.79
CA ALA A 35 16.67 2.61 -2.73
C ALA A 35 15.25 2.33 -2.19
N ASP A 36 15.06 1.23 -1.45
CA ASP A 36 13.76 0.91 -0.84
C ASP A 36 13.42 1.86 0.33
N ILE A 37 14.41 2.29 1.11
CA ILE A 37 14.22 3.27 2.20
C ILE A 37 13.77 4.63 1.67
N ASP A 38 14.44 5.12 0.63
CA ASP A 38 14.10 6.42 0.03
C ASP A 38 12.67 6.40 -0.56
N ASP A 39 12.27 5.30 -1.21
CA ASP A 39 10.91 5.13 -1.72
C ASP A 39 9.87 5.10 -0.58
N ILE A 40 10.17 4.43 0.53
CA ILE A 40 9.30 4.39 1.71
C ILE A 40 9.12 5.79 2.31
N LEU A 41 10.21 6.50 2.55
CA LEU A 41 10.20 7.85 3.12
C LEU A 41 9.47 8.82 2.20
N THR A 42 9.76 8.77 0.90
CA THR A 42 9.09 9.61 -0.12
C THR A 42 7.58 9.38 -0.13
N ALA A 43 7.13 8.12 -0.09
CA ALA A 43 5.70 7.80 -0.06
C ALA A 43 5.01 8.34 1.21
N ALA A 44 5.67 8.19 2.36
CA ALA A 44 5.15 8.69 3.63
C ALA A 44 5.11 10.23 3.68
N GLU A 45 6.19 10.91 3.28
CA GLU A 45 6.23 12.37 3.19
C GLU A 45 5.17 12.91 2.24
N SER A 46 5.02 12.29 1.06
CA SER A 46 4.01 12.68 0.07
C SER A 46 2.60 12.64 0.64
N ALA A 47 2.27 11.67 1.49
CA ALA A 47 0.96 11.61 2.12
C ALA A 47 0.69 12.84 3.01
N PHE A 48 1.62 13.21 3.89
CA PHE A 48 1.46 14.40 4.74
C PHE A 48 1.54 15.70 3.95
N GLN A 49 2.35 15.76 2.90
CA GLN A 49 2.39 16.91 1.99
C GLN A 49 1.04 17.10 1.29
N ASN A 50 0.45 16.02 0.75
CA ASN A 50 -0.86 16.05 0.11
C ASN A 50 -1.97 16.45 1.10
N MET A 51 -1.88 16.03 2.37
CA MET A 51 -2.75 16.56 3.43
C MET A 51 -2.58 18.07 3.62
N ALA A 52 -1.34 18.55 3.70
CA ALA A 52 -1.03 19.96 3.94
C ALA A 52 -1.45 20.87 2.76
N THR A 53 -1.28 20.39 1.53
CA THR A 53 -1.68 21.10 0.29
C THR A 53 -3.13 20.87 -0.10
N ARG A 54 -3.85 20.00 0.63
CA ARG A 54 -5.24 19.59 0.37
C ARG A 54 -5.43 18.92 -1.00
N ASP A 55 -4.41 18.24 -1.50
CA ASP A 55 -4.52 17.37 -2.68
C ASP A 55 -5.10 16.02 -2.26
N TYR A 56 -6.41 16.00 -2.03
CA TYR A 56 -7.10 14.82 -1.51
C TYR A 56 -7.15 13.65 -2.50
N ALA A 57 -7.08 13.93 -3.81
CA ALA A 57 -7.02 12.87 -4.82
C ALA A 57 -5.65 12.18 -4.79
N ALA A 58 -4.56 12.95 -4.74
CA ALA A 58 -3.21 12.39 -4.60
C ALA A 58 -3.03 11.68 -3.25
N LEU A 59 -3.56 12.27 -2.16
CA LEU A 59 -3.60 11.62 -0.86
C LEU A 59 -4.31 10.27 -0.94
N TRP A 60 -5.51 10.23 -1.52
CA TRP A 60 -6.28 8.99 -1.69
C TRP A 60 -5.49 7.92 -2.46
N GLY A 61 -4.82 8.31 -3.53
CA GLY A 61 -3.94 7.42 -4.30
C GLY A 61 -2.75 6.88 -3.52
N GLY A 62 -2.29 7.58 -2.48
CA GLY A 62 -1.20 7.19 -1.59
C GLY A 62 -1.58 6.26 -0.44
N LEU A 63 -2.87 6.03 -0.20
CA LEU A 63 -3.36 5.18 0.90
C LEU A 63 -3.50 3.71 0.50
N THR A 64 -3.34 2.82 1.48
CA THR A 64 -3.60 1.38 1.29
C THR A 64 -5.03 1.13 0.84
N ALA A 65 -5.24 0.03 0.13
CA ALA A 65 -6.59 -0.41 -0.22
C ALA A 65 -7.45 -0.68 1.03
N GLU A 66 -6.85 -1.10 2.14
CA GLU A 66 -7.56 -1.32 3.41
C GLU A 66 -8.04 -0.03 4.06
N THR A 67 -7.16 0.95 4.27
CA THR A 67 -7.56 2.28 4.75
C THR A 67 -8.68 2.84 3.86
N ARG A 68 -8.52 2.79 2.52
CA ARG A 68 -9.53 3.30 1.60
C ARG A 68 -10.91 2.63 1.77
N ARG A 69 -10.95 1.30 1.88
CA ARG A 69 -12.22 0.57 2.10
C ARG A 69 -12.89 0.98 3.40
N ASN A 70 -12.13 1.11 4.48
CA ASN A 70 -12.67 1.46 5.79
C ASN A 70 -13.21 2.89 5.83
N VAL A 71 -12.51 3.84 5.19
CA VAL A 71 -12.98 5.22 5.03
C VAL A 71 -14.32 5.24 4.29
N VAL A 72 -14.42 4.57 3.13
CA VAL A 72 -15.67 4.50 2.36
C VAL A 72 -16.82 3.96 3.21
N LYS A 73 -16.60 2.88 3.95
CA LYS A 73 -17.62 2.30 4.84
C LYS A 73 -18.04 3.24 5.96
N SER A 74 -17.07 3.88 6.62
CA SER A 74 -17.31 4.82 7.72
C SER A 74 -18.11 6.03 7.24
N VAL A 75 -17.71 6.60 6.09
CA VAL A 75 -18.39 7.72 5.44
C VAL A 75 -19.79 7.32 5.01
N GLY A 76 -19.98 6.18 4.35
CA GLY A 76 -21.31 5.70 3.95
C GLY A 76 -22.25 5.55 5.14
N LYS A 77 -21.77 5.01 6.26
CA LYS A 77 -22.54 4.94 7.51
C LYS A 77 -22.89 6.32 8.07
N ALA A 78 -21.99 7.30 7.97
CA ALA A 78 -22.24 8.66 8.43
C ALA A 78 -23.27 9.38 7.54
N LEU A 79 -23.15 9.25 6.23
CA LEU A 79 -24.09 9.82 5.24
C LEU A 79 -25.49 9.20 5.38
N GLY A 80 -25.59 7.89 5.56
CA GLY A 80 -26.87 7.21 5.82
C GLY A 80 -27.59 7.73 7.06
N LYS A 81 -26.85 8.05 8.13
CA LYS A 81 -27.42 8.69 9.34
C LYS A 81 -27.90 10.13 9.08
N ALA A 82 -27.31 10.81 8.10
CA ALA A 82 -27.69 12.14 7.67
C ALA A 82 -28.82 12.12 6.60
N GLY A 83 -29.38 10.96 6.29
CA GLY A 83 -30.47 10.81 5.31
C GLY A 83 -30.01 10.84 3.85
N ARG A 84 -28.71 10.66 3.59
CA ARG A 84 -28.13 10.52 2.25
C ARG A 84 -27.93 9.06 1.90
N ASP A 85 -28.29 8.66 0.68
CA ASP A 85 -28.21 7.28 0.17
C ASP A 85 -27.13 7.13 -0.91
N ASP A 86 -25.94 7.69 -0.65
CA ASP A 86 -24.78 7.53 -1.52
C ASP A 86 -24.24 6.09 -1.41
N THR A 87 -24.08 5.42 -2.56
CA THR A 87 -23.48 4.08 -2.64
C THR A 87 -21.97 4.13 -2.35
N GLU A 88 -21.38 3.00 -1.92
CA GLU A 88 -19.94 2.89 -1.70
C GLU A 88 -19.12 3.25 -2.97
N GLU A 89 -19.59 2.85 -4.16
CA GLU A 89 -19.00 3.24 -5.44
C GLU A 89 -19.02 4.76 -5.70
N GLN A 90 -20.12 5.44 -5.36
CA GLN A 90 -20.21 6.90 -5.51
C GLN A 90 -19.24 7.60 -4.57
N ILE A 91 -19.18 7.16 -3.30
CA ILE A 91 -18.24 7.69 -2.31
C ILE A 91 -16.81 7.46 -2.77
N ARG A 92 -16.46 6.23 -3.19
CA ARG A 92 -15.12 5.91 -3.70
C ARG A 92 -14.74 6.79 -4.89
N THR A 93 -15.65 6.99 -5.84
CA THR A 93 -15.43 7.84 -7.02
C THR A 93 -15.25 9.31 -6.62
N ASP A 94 -15.96 9.79 -5.62
CA ASP A 94 -15.78 11.14 -5.08
C ASP A 94 -14.37 11.30 -4.48
N PHE A 95 -13.91 10.35 -3.67
CA PHE A 95 -12.56 10.34 -3.11
C PHE A 95 -11.46 10.26 -4.17
N GLU A 96 -11.63 9.44 -5.21
CA GLU A 96 -10.71 9.36 -6.35
C GLU A 96 -10.55 10.72 -7.07
N LYS A 97 -11.58 11.56 -7.03
CA LYS A 97 -11.59 12.90 -7.66
C LYS A 97 -11.26 14.03 -6.68
N GLY A 98 -11.11 13.76 -5.38
CA GLY A 98 -11.02 14.80 -4.36
C GLY A 98 -12.29 15.67 -4.30
N GLY A 99 -13.44 15.04 -4.47
CA GLY A 99 -14.77 15.66 -4.53
C GLY A 99 -15.28 16.18 -3.20
N GLU A 100 -16.58 16.48 -3.13
CA GLU A 100 -17.19 17.19 -2.00
C GLU A 100 -17.14 16.35 -0.72
N ILE A 101 -17.52 15.06 -0.81
CA ILE A 101 -17.53 14.14 0.33
C ILE A 101 -16.12 13.97 0.88
N ALA A 102 -15.13 13.81 0.00
CA ALA A 102 -13.73 13.70 0.38
C ALA A 102 -13.22 14.97 1.07
N ARG A 103 -13.59 16.15 0.55
CA ARG A 103 -13.20 17.45 1.16
C ARG A 103 -13.79 17.64 2.54
N GLU A 104 -15.05 17.26 2.75
CA GLU A 104 -15.69 17.30 4.07
C GLU A 104 -14.99 16.34 5.04
N TYR A 105 -14.75 15.09 4.61
CA TYR A 105 -14.06 14.09 5.43
C TYR A 105 -12.66 14.54 5.83
N TRP A 106 -11.82 14.91 4.85
CA TRP A 106 -10.46 15.34 5.13
C TRP A 106 -10.41 16.68 5.86
N GLY A 107 -11.36 17.58 5.57
CA GLY A 107 -11.50 18.83 6.32
C GLY A 107 -11.78 18.59 7.80
N ALA A 108 -12.70 17.67 8.12
CA ALA A 108 -12.99 17.27 9.49
C ALA A 108 -11.77 16.59 10.16
N TYR A 109 -11.07 15.72 9.45
CA TYR A 109 -9.83 15.09 9.93
C TYR A 109 -8.75 16.14 10.25
N LEU A 110 -8.46 17.03 9.30
CA LEU A 110 -7.42 18.06 9.41
C LEU A 110 -7.79 19.20 10.37
N SER A 111 -9.06 19.32 10.78
CA SER A 111 -9.44 20.22 11.87
C SER A 111 -8.88 19.79 13.22
N GLN A 112 -8.52 18.51 13.36
CA GLN A 112 -7.99 17.90 14.59
C GLN A 112 -6.52 17.48 14.45
N PHE A 113 -5.96 17.50 13.23
CA PHE A 113 -4.62 17.04 12.94
C PHE A 113 -3.89 18.01 12.01
N ASP A 114 -2.73 18.52 12.43
CA ASP A 114 -1.87 19.37 11.59
C ASP A 114 -0.73 18.55 10.96
N PRO A 115 -0.78 18.23 9.65
CA PRO A 115 0.27 17.49 8.96
C PRO A 115 1.60 18.26 8.89
N THR A 116 1.56 19.58 9.02
CA THR A 116 2.77 20.42 9.01
C THR A 116 3.66 20.13 10.20
N MET A 117 3.07 19.80 11.35
CA MET A 117 3.82 19.39 12.55
C MET A 117 4.62 18.12 12.28
N VAL A 118 4.03 17.15 11.56
CA VAL A 118 4.72 15.91 11.19
C VAL A 118 5.89 16.16 10.23
N LEU A 119 5.70 17.07 9.26
CA LEU A 119 6.72 17.39 8.27
C LEU A 119 7.87 18.23 8.83
N LYS A 120 7.59 19.19 9.72
CA LYS A 120 8.57 20.21 10.13
C LYS A 120 9.07 20.06 11.55
N GLU A 121 8.29 19.41 12.41
CA GLU A 121 8.53 19.40 13.86
C GLU A 121 8.73 17.99 14.42
N SER A 122 8.78 16.98 13.55
CA SER A 122 8.99 15.59 13.95
C SER A 122 10.29 15.04 13.39
N ARG A 123 10.92 14.16 14.17
CA ARG A 123 12.00 13.29 13.70
C ARG A 123 11.39 12.00 13.17
N TRP A 124 11.94 11.52 12.06
CA TRP A 124 11.54 10.29 11.40
C TRP A 124 12.66 9.28 11.53
N THR A 125 12.34 8.07 11.99
CA THR A 125 13.31 6.98 12.17
C THR A 125 12.73 5.72 11.55
N MET A 126 13.50 5.06 10.69
CA MET A 126 13.09 3.78 10.12
C MET A 126 12.99 2.73 11.23
N GLY A 127 11.87 2.02 11.26
CA GLY A 127 11.63 0.86 12.11
C GLY A 127 11.89 -0.44 11.36
N GLU A 128 11.03 -1.43 11.59
CA GLU A 128 11.12 -2.72 10.89
C GLU A 128 10.86 -2.54 9.38
N ILE A 129 11.70 -3.15 8.54
CA ILE A 129 11.51 -3.21 7.09
C ILE A 129 11.44 -4.68 6.67
N LYS A 130 10.36 -5.02 5.97
CA LYS A 130 10.08 -6.31 5.34
C LYS A 130 9.78 -6.09 3.87
N LYS A 131 9.71 -7.17 3.11
CA LYS A 131 9.50 -7.16 1.65
C LYS A 131 8.28 -6.34 1.20
N ASP A 132 7.21 -6.35 1.98
CA ASP A 132 5.90 -5.76 1.66
C ASP A 132 5.34 -4.87 2.77
N ARG A 133 6.10 -4.63 3.83
CA ARG A 133 5.72 -3.83 4.99
C ARG A 133 6.93 -3.09 5.53
N ALA A 134 6.74 -1.84 5.94
CA ALA A 134 7.73 -1.10 6.71
C ALA A 134 7.07 -0.27 7.81
N GLU A 135 7.85 0.14 8.79
CA GLU A 135 7.43 1.03 9.86
C GLU A 135 8.32 2.27 9.90
N ILE A 136 7.71 3.43 10.16
CA ILE A 136 8.41 4.69 10.42
C ILE A 136 7.97 5.19 11.78
N ALA A 137 8.91 5.29 12.72
CA ALA A 137 8.67 5.94 14.00
C ALA A 137 8.78 7.47 13.83
N ILE A 138 7.69 8.16 14.15
CA ILE A 138 7.57 9.62 14.06
C ILE A 138 7.52 10.18 15.49
N ARG A 139 8.56 10.93 15.86
CA ARG A 139 8.69 11.59 17.15
C ARG A 139 8.43 13.09 17.00
N TYR A 140 7.27 13.57 17.44
CA TYR A 140 7.03 15.00 17.57
C TYR A 140 7.93 15.61 18.66
N LYS A 141 8.51 16.78 18.42
CA LYS A 141 9.51 17.41 19.32
C LYS A 141 9.07 17.62 20.78
N LYS A 142 7.76 17.69 21.05
CA LYS A 142 7.20 17.83 22.40
C LYS A 142 6.56 16.54 22.95
N SER A 143 6.75 15.41 22.27
CA SER A 143 6.21 14.10 22.65
C SER A 143 7.32 13.21 23.21
N GLU A 144 7.01 12.48 24.28
CA GLU A 144 7.87 11.42 24.83
C GLU A 144 7.62 10.06 24.17
N HIS A 145 6.63 9.97 23.27
CA HIS A 145 6.23 8.74 22.59
C HIS A 145 6.26 8.89 21.07
N ASP A 146 6.66 7.80 20.39
CA ASP A 146 6.57 7.68 18.94
C ASP A 146 5.16 7.33 18.49
N ALA A 147 4.74 7.92 17.37
CA ALA A 147 3.69 7.35 16.54
C ALA A 147 4.35 6.42 15.51
N ILE A 148 3.81 5.21 15.32
CA ILE A 148 4.36 4.22 14.39
C ILE A 148 3.56 4.21 13.10
N LEU A 149 4.03 4.91 12.08
CA LEU A 149 3.42 4.90 10.75
C LEU A 149 3.71 3.58 10.04
N LYS A 150 2.66 2.87 9.65
CA LYS A 150 2.76 1.62 8.91
C LYS A 150 2.66 1.87 7.40
N MET A 151 3.62 1.30 6.69
CA MET A 151 3.77 1.37 5.25
C MET A 151 3.59 -0.02 4.65
N PHE A 152 2.93 -0.10 3.50
CA PHE A 152 2.66 -1.36 2.82
C PHE A 152 2.96 -1.26 1.34
N ARG A 153 3.49 -2.32 0.75
CA ARG A 153 3.77 -2.37 -0.68
C ARG A 153 2.59 -2.98 -1.44
N GLU A 154 1.85 -2.15 -2.15
CA GLU A 154 0.68 -2.54 -2.94
C GLU A 154 0.88 -2.16 -4.41
N GLY A 155 0.69 -3.11 -5.34
CA GLY A 155 0.82 -2.83 -6.77
C GLY A 155 2.22 -2.35 -7.19
N GLY A 156 3.26 -2.69 -6.42
CA GLY A 156 4.65 -2.29 -6.68
C GLY A 156 5.08 -0.97 -6.04
N ALA A 157 4.15 -0.20 -5.45
CA ALA A 157 4.43 1.07 -4.80
C ALA A 157 4.18 1.01 -3.28
N TRP A 158 4.92 1.81 -2.51
CA TRP A 158 4.66 1.99 -1.09
C TRP A 158 3.43 2.88 -0.85
N LYS A 159 2.60 2.49 0.12
CA LYS A 159 1.34 3.13 0.50
C LYS A 159 1.26 3.29 2.01
N VAL A 160 0.60 4.36 2.45
CA VAL A 160 0.39 4.66 3.87
C VAL A 160 -0.88 3.97 4.37
N GLY A 161 -0.75 3.19 5.45
CA GLY A 161 -1.91 2.62 6.15
C GLY A 161 -2.27 3.48 7.36
N LEU A 162 -3.27 4.36 7.24
CA LEU A 162 -3.69 5.23 8.36
C LEU A 162 -4.47 4.46 9.41
N ASP A 163 -5.44 3.66 9.00
CA ASP A 163 -6.21 2.83 9.93
C ASP A 163 -5.33 1.76 10.56
N GLU A 164 -4.41 1.19 9.80
CA GLU A 164 -3.47 0.19 10.27
C GLU A 164 -2.49 0.79 11.29
N THR A 165 -2.14 2.07 11.15
CA THR A 165 -1.29 2.84 12.07
C THR A 165 -2.00 3.16 13.38
N PHE A 166 -3.25 3.60 13.34
CA PHE A 166 -3.97 4.14 14.50
C PHE A 166 -5.06 3.23 15.10
N SER A 167 -5.32 2.06 14.51
CA SER A 167 -6.23 1.09 15.11
C SER A 167 -5.57 0.39 16.32
N THR A 168 -6.28 0.39 17.45
CA THR A 168 -5.87 -0.21 18.72
C THR A 168 -5.88 -1.74 18.73
N ARG A 169 -5.92 -2.39 17.56
CA ARG A 169 -6.06 -3.85 17.47
C ARG A 169 -5.20 -4.45 16.36
N GLN A 170 -3.99 -4.82 16.73
CA GLN A 170 -3.41 -6.12 16.39
C GLN A 170 -2.40 -6.48 17.50
N GLU A 171 -2.90 -7.06 18.59
CA GLU A 171 -2.11 -8.08 19.30
C GLU A 171 -1.85 -9.19 18.28
N LYS A 172 -0.58 -9.50 18.05
CA LYS A 172 -0.17 -10.83 17.65
C LYS A 172 0.58 -11.43 18.82
#